data_AF-A0A2P6VDA5-F1
#
_entry.id   AF-A0A2P6VDA5-F1
#
_cell.length_a   1.000
_cell.length_b   1.000
_cell.length_c   1.000
_cell.angle_alpha   90.00
_cell.angle_beta   90.00
_cell.angle_gamma   90.00
#
_symmetry.space_group_name_H-M   'P 1'
#
loop_
_entity.id
_entity.type
_entity.pdbx_description
1 polymer ?
#
loop_
_entity_poly.entity_id
_entity_poly.type
_entity_poly.pdbx_seq_one_letter_code
_entity_poly.pdbx_strand_id
1 'polypeptide(L)'
;MMTQPTWFKALCYSELALQLPTFFLLSYGILARKNWIRIPSILYGSFVTATMVPILAELAAHMAPGYDRTIVTAFYLPYLIVPATLALHMAATPLPFGPGKSSKAKRQ
;
A
#
# COMPACT_ATOMS: atom_id res chain seq x y z
N MET A 1 -25.86 8.30 18.51
CA MET A 1 -24.87 8.30 17.42
C MET A 1 -23.73 7.39 17.86
N MET A 2 -23.52 6.23 17.23
CA MET A 2 -22.40 5.35 17.56
C MET A 2 -21.10 6.07 17.19
N THR A 3 -20.41 6.62 18.19
CA THR A 3 -19.12 7.28 18.00
C THR A 3 -18.07 6.23 17.68
N GLN A 4 -17.62 6.20 16.42
CA GLN A 4 -16.48 5.37 16.05
C GLN A 4 -15.23 5.73 16.87
N PRO A 5 -14.42 4.73 17.24
CA PRO A 5 -13.21 4.95 18.01
C PRO A 5 -12.28 5.97 17.33
N THR A 6 -11.68 6.86 18.12
CA THR A 6 -10.80 7.91 17.62
C THR A 6 -9.53 7.35 16.96
N TRP A 7 -9.00 6.23 17.47
CA TRP A 7 -7.86 5.54 16.87
C TRP A 7 -8.17 5.05 15.44
N PHE A 8 -9.38 4.54 15.21
CA PHE A 8 -9.79 4.04 13.89
C PHE A 8 -9.94 5.20 12.91
N LYS A 9 -10.54 6.32 13.34
CA LYS A 9 -10.61 7.54 12.53
C LYS A 9 -9.22 8.06 12.16
N ALA A 10 -8.29 8.07 13.11
CA ALA A 10 -6.91 8.49 12.88
C ALA A 10 -6.22 7.60 11.83
N LEU A 11 -6.41 6.28 11.89
CA LEU A 11 -5.94 5.35 10.86
C LEU A 11 -6.52 5.72 9.49
N CYS A 12 -7.84 5.82 9.36
CA CYS A 12 -8.48 6.17 8.08
C CYS A 12 -8.02 7.53 7.52
N TYR A 13 -7.85 8.55 8.37
CA TYR A 13 -7.34 9.85 7.93
C TYR A 13 -5.88 9.77 7.51
N SER A 14 -5.05 8.99 8.20
CA SER A 14 -3.66 8.78 7.81
C SER A 14 -3.54 8.05 6.48
N GLU A 15 -4.39 7.05 6.23
CA GLU A 15 -4.50 6.39 4.94
C GLU A 15 -4.94 7.37 3.84
N LEU A 16 -5.98 8.16 4.09
CA LEU A 16 -6.44 9.15 3.12
C LEU A 16 -5.35 10.17 2.77
N ALA A 17 -4.59 10.63 3.77
CA ALA A 17 -3.56 11.64 3.59
C ALA A 17 -2.26 11.07 2.98
N LEU A 18 -1.88 9.84 3.29
CA LEU A 18 -0.57 9.27 2.89
C LEU A 18 -0.71 8.24 1.77
N GLN A 19 -1.70 7.36 1.84
CA GLN A 19 -1.89 6.28 0.88
C GLN A 19 -2.37 6.80 -0.48
N LEU A 20 -3.36 7.70 -0.52
CA LEU A 20 -3.89 8.20 -1.79
C LEU A 20 -2.86 9.00 -2.62
N PRO A 21 -2.19 10.03 -2.08
CA PRO A 21 -1.21 10.78 -2.88
C PRO A 21 -0.05 9.88 -3.34
N THR A 22 0.39 8.98 -2.47
CA THR A 22 1.48 8.06 -2.78
C THR A 22 1.07 7.03 -3.84
N PHE A 23 -0.19 6.57 -3.83
CA PHE A 23 -0.72 5.66 -4.84
C PHE A 23 -0.64 6.27 -6.25
N PHE A 24 -1.03 7.53 -6.42
CA PHE A 24 -0.92 8.21 -7.71
C PHE A 24 0.54 8.41 -8.13
N LEU A 25 1.40 8.82 -7.21
CA LEU A 25 2.83 8.99 -7.46
C LEU A 25 3.51 7.67 -7.90
N LEU A 26 3.21 6.57 -7.20
CA LEU A 26 3.74 5.25 -7.51
C LEU A 26 3.21 4.73 -8.83
N SER A 27 1.90 4.89 -9.09
CA SER A 27 1.29 4.51 -10.36
C SER A 27 2.01 5.22 -11.51
N TYR A 28 2.17 6.54 -11.43
CA TYR A 28 2.92 7.31 -12.41
C TYR A 28 4.35 6.78 -12.61
N GLY A 29 5.08 6.52 -11.52
CA GLY A 29 6.45 6.04 -11.61
C GLY A 29 6.59 4.60 -12.14
N ILE A 30 5.58 3.75 -11.92
CA ILE A 30 5.47 2.41 -12.55
C ILE A 30 5.24 2.56 -14.06
N LEU A 31 4.28 3.39 -14.47
CA LEU A 31 4.01 3.66 -15.89
C LEU A 31 5.24 4.25 -16.60
N ALA A 32 5.94 5.17 -15.94
CA ALA A 32 7.16 5.81 -16.46
C ALA A 32 8.43 4.95 -16.29
N ARG A 33 8.31 3.71 -15.77
CA ARG A 33 9.41 2.76 -15.50
C ARG A 33 10.62 3.39 -14.79
N LYS A 34 10.36 4.22 -13.77
CA LYS A 34 11.39 4.93 -13.01
C LYS A 34 11.90 4.08 -11.86
N ASN A 35 13.20 3.79 -11.80
CA ASN A 35 13.78 3.00 -10.70
C ASN A 35 13.74 3.68 -9.34
N TRP A 36 13.58 5.01 -9.27
CA TRP A 36 13.50 5.75 -8.01
C TRP A 36 12.27 5.39 -7.17
N ILE A 37 11.23 4.79 -7.78
CA ILE A 37 10.02 4.37 -7.04
C ILE A 37 10.29 3.29 -5.99
N ARG A 38 11.44 2.60 -6.04
CA ARG A 38 11.76 1.49 -5.15
C ARG A 38 11.54 1.84 -3.68
N ILE A 39 12.19 2.90 -3.20
CA ILE A 39 12.11 3.31 -1.78
C ILE A 39 10.69 3.79 -1.43
N PRO A 40 10.04 4.69 -2.21
CA PRO A 40 8.65 5.04 -1.99
C PRO A 40 7.68 3.85 -1.97
N SER A 41 7.88 2.85 -2.84
CA SER A 41 7.03 1.64 -2.89
C SER A 41 7.18 0.77 -1.66
N ILE A 42 8.40 0.64 -1.11
CA ILE A 42 8.64 -0.10 0.14
C ILE A 42 7.96 0.62 1.31
N LEU A 43 8.13 1.95 1.42
CA LEU A 43 7.50 2.75 2.48
C LEU A 43 5.98 2.67 2.40
N TYR A 44 5.42 2.83 1.21
CA TYR A 44 3.99 2.70 0.95
C TYR A 44 3.46 1.33 1.34
N GLY A 45 4.06 0.25 0.82
CA GLY A 45 3.56 -1.09 1.08
C GLY A 45 3.72 -1.49 2.55
N SER A 46 4.79 -1.06 3.23
CA SER A 46 4.96 -1.27 4.67
C SER A 46 3.91 -0.52 5.49
N PHE A 47 3.65 0.74 5.14
CA PHE A 47 2.63 1.56 5.82
C PHE A 47 1.23 0.95 5.67
N VAL A 48 0.82 0.62 4.45
CA VAL A 48 -0.50 0.02 4.19
C VAL A 48 -0.64 -1.34 4.86
N THR A 49 0.44 -2.14 4.90
CA THR A 49 0.44 -3.41 5.63
C THR A 49 0.23 -3.18 7.12
N ALA A 50 0.91 -2.19 7.71
CA ALA A 50 0.79 -1.87 9.13
C ALA A 50 -0.59 -1.35 9.52
N THR A 51 -1.29 -0.63 8.63
CA THR A 51 -2.67 -0.15 8.89
C THR A 51 -3.74 -1.21 8.59
N MET A 52 -3.54 -2.04 7.55
CA MET A 52 -4.51 -3.09 7.17
C MET A 52 -4.58 -4.24 8.16
N VAL A 53 -3.48 -4.62 8.82
CA VAL A 53 -3.47 -5.70 9.83
C VAL A 53 -4.47 -5.45 10.97
N PRO A 54 -4.44 -4.30 11.68
CA PRO A 54 -5.42 -4.05 12.73
C PRO A 54 -6.85 -3.88 12.19
N ILE A 55 -7.03 -3.35 10.97
CA ILE A 55 -8.34 -3.22 10.34
C ILE A 55 -8.95 -4.60 10.04
N LEU A 56 -8.18 -5.51 9.46
CA LEU A 56 -8.64 -6.88 9.18
C LEU A 56 -8.94 -7.66 10.46
N ALA A 57 -8.14 -7.47 11.51
CA ALA A 57 -8.40 -8.08 12.82
C ALA A 57 -9.74 -7.59 13.40
N GLU A 58 -10.02 -6.29 13.32
CA GLU A 58 -11.29 -5.71 13.79
C GLU A 58 -12.48 -6.22 12.95
N LEU A 59 -12.34 -6.27 11.62
CA LEU A 59 -13.38 -6.79 10.72
C LEU A 59 -13.69 -8.28 10.99
N ALA A 60 -12.67 -9.10 11.24
CA ALA A 60 -12.84 -10.51 11.55
C ALA A 60 -13.46 -10.75 12.94
N ALA A 61 -13.20 -9.86 13.91
CA ALA A 61 -13.74 -9.92 15.26
C ALA A 61 -15.13 -9.30 15.39
N HIS A 62 -15.60 -8.56 14.38
CA HIS A 62 -16.88 -7.85 14.45
C HIS A 62 -18.08 -8.80 14.44
N MET A 63 -18.99 -8.63 15.40
CA MET A 63 -20.15 -9.51 15.65
C MET A 63 -21.47 -8.75 15.57
N ALA A 64 -21.67 -7.94 14.52
CA ALA A 64 -22.94 -7.26 14.30
C ALA A 64 -23.99 -8.20 13.66
N PRO A 65 -25.27 -8.10 14.04
CA PRO A 65 -26.34 -8.85 13.39
C PRO A 65 -26.44 -8.49 11.90
N GLY A 66 -26.37 -9.50 11.02
CA GLY A 66 -26.38 -9.32 9.55
C GLY A 66 -25.02 -9.03 8.92
N TYR A 67 -23.93 -9.02 9.70
CA TYR A 67 -22.58 -8.83 9.21
C TYR A 67 -21.90 -10.16 8.88
N ASP A 68 -21.61 -10.41 7.61
CA ASP A 68 -20.81 -11.55 7.18
C ASP A 68 -19.32 -11.20 7.25
N ARG A 69 -18.72 -11.44 8.42
CA ARG A 69 -17.29 -11.22 8.67
C ARG A 69 -16.39 -11.94 7.68
N THR A 70 -16.78 -13.10 7.16
CA THR A 70 -15.95 -13.89 6.26
C THR A 70 -15.89 -13.21 4.90
N ILE A 71 -17.04 -12.82 4.37
CA ILE A 71 -17.12 -12.12 3.08
C ILE A 71 -16.41 -10.77 3.16
N VAL A 72 -16.66 -9.99 4.22
CA VAL A 72 -16.06 -8.66 4.36
C VAL A 72 -14.54 -8.77 4.55
N THR A 73 -14.07 -9.66 5.43
CA THR A 73 -12.62 -9.85 5.62
C THR A 73 -11.96 -10.33 4.33
N ALA A 74 -12.56 -11.28 3.60
CA ALA A 74 -12.04 -11.76 2.33
C ALA A 74 -12.01 -10.67 1.24
N PHE A 75 -13.00 -9.77 1.23
CA PHE A 75 -13.04 -8.63 0.31
C PHE A 75 -11.91 -7.63 0.58
N TYR A 76 -11.55 -7.43 1.84
CA TYR A 76 -10.47 -6.52 2.24
C TYR A 76 -9.07 -7.15 2.18
N LEU A 77 -8.97 -8.48 2.19
CA LEU A 77 -7.70 -9.21 2.19
C LEU A 77 -6.74 -8.84 1.02
N PRO A 78 -7.20 -8.62 -0.23
CA PRO A 78 -6.33 -8.18 -1.33
C PRO A 78 -5.63 -6.85 -1.06
N TYR A 79 -6.23 -5.95 -0.28
CA TYR A 79 -5.64 -4.67 0.09
C TYR A 79 -4.47 -4.82 1.07
N LEU A 80 -4.31 -5.98 1.71
CA LEU A 80 -3.11 -6.34 2.47
C LEU A 80 -2.08 -7.05 1.57
N ILE A 81 -2.53 -8.03 0.79
CA ILE A 81 -1.64 -8.89 0.00
C ILE A 81 -0.91 -8.09 -1.09
N VAL A 82 -1.61 -7.23 -1.83
CA VAL A 82 -1.00 -6.48 -2.95
C VAL A 82 0.09 -5.51 -2.47
N PRO A 83 -0.13 -4.66 -1.45
CA PRO A 83 0.90 -3.75 -0.96
C PRO A 83 2.06 -4.48 -0.27
N ALA A 84 1.78 -5.57 0.46
CA ALA A 84 2.82 -6.37 1.09
C ALA A 84 3.73 -7.04 0.05
N THR A 85 3.15 -7.67 -0.98
CA THR A 85 3.92 -8.28 -2.07
C THR A 85 4.70 -7.24 -2.88
N LEU A 86 4.11 -6.06 -3.13
CA LEU A 86 4.82 -4.94 -3.77
C LEU A 86 6.03 -4.48 -2.96
N ALA A 87 5.88 -4.29 -1.64
CA ALA A 87 6.99 -3.91 -0.77
C ALA A 87 8.09 -4.98 -0.76
N LEU A 88 7.73 -6.26 -0.64
CA LEU A 88 8.69 -7.37 -0.66
C LEU A 88 9.43 -7.45 -2.00
N HIS A 89 8.71 -7.33 -3.12
CA HIS A 89 9.31 -7.35 -4.44
C HIS A 89 10.29 -6.19 -4.65
N MET A 90 9.91 -4.98 -4.24
CA MET A 90 10.76 -3.79 -4.35
C MET A 90 11.94 -3.82 -3.35
N ALA A 91 11.78 -4.47 -2.20
CA ALA A 91 12.86 -4.70 -1.26
C ALA A 91 13.91 -5.67 -1.85
N ALA A 92 13.44 -6.79 -2.41
CA ALA A 92 14.28 -7.84 -3.00
C ALA A 92 14.94 -7.42 -4.33
N THR A 93 14.34 -6.49 -5.08
CA THR A 93 14.82 -6.10 -6.41
C THR A 93 15.47 -4.71 -6.38
N PRO A 94 16.81 -4.59 -6.47
CA PRO A 94 17.49 -3.29 -6.42
C PRO A 94 17.24 -2.40 -7.65
N LEU A 95 16.95 -3.00 -8.81
CA LEU A 95 16.64 -2.30 -10.07
C LEU A 95 15.32 -2.82 -10.66
N PRO A 96 14.16 -2.31 -10.21
CA PRO A 96 12.86 -2.86 -10.60
C PRO A 96 12.56 -2.80 -12.11
N PHE A 97 13.17 -1.87 -12.86
CA PHE A 97 13.02 -1.76 -14.31
C PHE A 97 14.33 -1.95 -15.10
N GLY A 98 15.36 -2.51 -14.45
CA GLY A 98 16.70 -2.68 -15.05
C GLY A 98 17.52 -1.39 -15.11
N PRO A 99 18.79 -1.44 -15.55
CA PRO A 99 19.61 -0.24 -15.73
C PRO A 99 18.95 0.63 -16.80
N GLY A 100 18.43 1.80 -16.39
CA GLY A 100 17.87 2.78 -17.32
C GLY A 100 18.90 3.07 -18.40
N LYS A 101 18.45 3.35 -19.64
CA LYS A 101 19.33 3.75 -20.75
C LYS A 101 20.16 4.94 -20.30
N SER A 102 21.34 4.68 -19.75
CA SER A 102 22.33 5.69 -19.43
C SER A 102 22.63 6.38 -20.74
N SER A 103 22.47 7.70 -20.75
CA SER A 103 22.85 8.57 -21.84
C SER A 103 24.35 8.37 -22.13
N LYS A 104 24.68 7.38 -22.97
CA LYS A 104 25.95 7.28 -23.69
C LYS A 104 25.90 8.31 -24.83
N ALA A 105 25.95 9.60 -24.52
CA ALA A 105 26.07 10.66 -25.53
C ALA A 105 26.52 12.00 -24.92
N LYS A 106 27.70 12.04 -24.29
CA LYS A 106 28.50 13.28 -24.19
C LYS A 106 29.92 12.98 -23.71
N ARG A 107 30.68 12.29 -24.55
CA ARG A 107 32.15 12.24 -24.50
C ARG A 107 32.63 11.81 -25.88
N GLN A 108 32.53 12.74 -26.83
CA GLN A 108 33.40 12.87 -28.00
C GLN A 108 33.48 14.35 -28.31
#